data_AF-A0A820SFC2-F1
#
_entry.id   AF-A0A820SFC2-F1
#
_cell.length_a   1.000
_cell.length_b   1.000
_cell.length_c   1.000
_cell.angle_alpha   90.00
_cell.angle_beta   90.00
_cell.angle_gamma   90.00
#
_symmetry.space_group_name_H-M   'P 1'
#
loop_
_entity.id
_entity.type
_entity.pdbx_description
1 polymer ?
#
loop_
_entity_poly.entity_id
_entity_poly.type
_entity_poly.pdbx_seq_one_letter_code
_entity_poly.pdbx_strand_id
1 'polypeptide(L)'
;MVSLATWFVFLGVYDELAGVINKAFIANLAAIDKELLEEVCVFLKPFDRAIVELSEEEKPTMHKVIPIRQLLLNHCDLKYADSDELKELKFFV
;
A
#
# COMPACT_ATOMS: atom_id res chain seq x y z
N MET A 1 12.66 45.51 -9.56
CA MET A 1 11.20 45.70 -9.40
C MET A 1 10.49 44.80 -10.39
N VAL A 2 9.75 43.80 -9.93
CA VAL A 2 8.91 42.95 -10.79
C VAL A 2 7.68 43.78 -11.18
N SER A 3 7.33 43.84 -12.47
CA SER A 3 6.17 44.63 -12.90
C SER A 3 4.87 44.00 -12.38
N LEU A 4 3.87 44.83 -12.08
CA LEU A 4 2.52 44.37 -11.69
C LEU A 4 1.94 43.38 -12.72
N ALA A 5 2.18 43.61 -14.02
CA ALA A 5 1.76 42.71 -15.09
C ALA A 5 2.43 41.33 -14.97
N THR A 6 3.73 41.29 -14.66
CA THR A 6 4.47 40.04 -14.45
C THR A 6 3.98 39.28 -13.21
N TRP A 7 3.57 39.99 -12.16
CA TRP A 7 2.99 39.41 -10.96
C TRP A 7 1.60 38.79 -11.22
N PHE A 8 0.73 39.46 -11.97
CA PHE A 8 -0.58 38.93 -12.33
C PHE A 8 -0.49 37.70 -13.25
N VAL A 9 0.46 37.70 -14.20
CA VAL A 9 0.71 36.51 -15.03
C VAL A 9 1.23 35.34 -14.18
N PHE A 10 2.15 35.60 -13.25
CA PHE A 10 2.64 34.57 -12.33
C PHE A 10 1.53 33.97 -11.47
N LEU A 11 0.64 34.81 -10.91
CA LEU A 11 -0.49 34.33 -10.11
C LEU A 11 -1.50 33.53 -10.94
N GLY A 12 -1.82 33.97 -12.15
CA GLY A 12 -2.73 33.23 -13.04
C GLY A 12 -2.17 31.85 -13.43
N VAL A 13 -0.88 31.78 -13.78
CA VAL A 13 -0.21 30.51 -14.07
C VAL A 13 -0.12 29.62 -12.84
N TYR A 14 0.11 30.18 -11.65
CA TYR A 14 0.19 29.41 -10.40
C TYR A 14 -1.15 28.82 -9.97
N ASP A 15 -2.26 29.56 -10.11
CA ASP A 15 -3.61 29.06 -9.85
C ASP A 15 -4.01 27.94 -10.82
N GLU A 16 -3.65 28.07 -12.10
CA GLU A 16 -3.83 27.01 -13.09
C GLU A 16 -2.97 25.77 -12.78
N LEU A 17 -1.72 25.97 -12.32
CA LEU A 17 -0.81 24.90 -11.92
C LEU A 17 -1.39 24.09 -10.76
N ALA A 18 -1.93 24.77 -9.74
CA ALA A 18 -2.57 24.12 -8.61
C ALA A 18 -3.76 23.27 -9.07
N GLY A 19 -4.58 23.78 -9.99
CA GLY A 19 -5.68 23.03 -10.59
C GLY A 19 -5.24 21.80 -11.37
N VAL A 20 -4.14 21.88 -12.14
CA VAL A 20 -3.60 20.76 -12.92
C VAL A 20 -2.93 19.71 -12.03
N ILE A 21 -2.12 20.12 -11.05
CA ILE A 21 -1.49 19.22 -10.08
C ILE A 21 -2.56 18.48 -9.29
N ASN A 22 -3.58 19.20 -8.82
CA ASN A 22 -4.67 18.61 -8.05
C ASN A 22 -5.50 17.64 -8.92
N LYS A 23 -5.77 17.98 -10.20
CA LYS A 23 -6.44 17.06 -11.14
C LYS A 23 -5.63 15.82 -11.47
N ALA A 24 -4.32 15.96 -11.72
CA ALA A 24 -3.45 14.82 -11.98
C ALA A 24 -3.33 13.91 -10.76
N PHE A 25 -3.23 14.49 -9.56
CA PHE A 25 -3.21 13.75 -8.31
C PHE A 25 -4.54 13.04 -8.04
N ILE A 26 -5.68 13.71 -8.25
CA ILE A 26 -7.01 13.12 -8.14
C ILE A 26 -7.22 12.00 -9.16
N ALA A 27 -6.75 12.17 -10.41
CA ALA A 27 -6.84 11.13 -11.43
C ALA A 27 -6.01 9.89 -11.06
N ASN A 28 -4.81 10.08 -10.52
CA ASN A 28 -3.97 8.99 -10.03
C ASN A 28 -4.61 8.27 -8.83
N LEU A 29 -5.23 9.00 -7.91
CA LEU A 29 -5.96 8.40 -6.78
C LEU A 29 -7.26 7.72 -7.19
N ALA A 30 -7.94 8.24 -8.22
CA ALA A 30 -9.15 7.62 -8.78
C ALA A 30 -8.85 6.30 -9.49
N ALA A 31 -7.61 6.09 -9.95
CA ALA A 31 -7.14 4.84 -10.52
C ALA A 31 -6.79 3.78 -9.46
N ILE A 32 -6.74 4.14 -8.17
CA ILE A 32 -6.50 3.18 -7.10
C ILE A 32 -7.79 2.42 -6.83
N ASP A 33 -7.75 1.11 -7.07
CA ASP A 33 -8.76 0.20 -6.56
C ASP A 33 -8.64 0.12 -5.03
N LYS A 34 -9.58 0.74 -4.34
CA LYS A 34 -9.60 0.81 -2.89
C LYS A 34 -9.95 -0.52 -2.24
N GLU A 35 -10.80 -1.31 -2.90
CA GLU A 35 -11.23 -2.62 -2.37
C GLU A 35 -10.06 -3.59 -2.44
N LEU A 36 -9.34 -3.62 -3.57
CA LEU A 36 -8.12 -4.38 -3.70
C LEU A 36 -7.05 -3.94 -2.71
N LEU A 37 -6.83 -2.62 -2.54
CA LEU A 37 -5.85 -2.11 -1.58
C LEU A 37 -6.21 -2.52 -0.14
N GLU A 38 -7.49 -2.47 0.23
CA GLU A 38 -7.95 -2.92 1.53
C GLU A 38 -7.74 -4.44 1.72
N GLU A 39 -8.02 -5.23 0.68
CA GLU A 39 -7.77 -6.67 0.69
C GLU A 39 -6.29 -7.01 0.87
N VAL A 40 -5.39 -6.31 0.15
CA VAL A 40 -3.94 -6.43 0.31
C VAL A 40 -3.50 -6.05 1.72
N CYS A 41 -4.01 -4.93 2.25
CA CYS A 41 -3.71 -4.52 3.62
C CYS A 41 -4.17 -5.55 4.65
N VAL A 42 -5.35 -6.16 4.46
CA VAL A 42 -5.85 -7.23 5.32
C VAL A 42 -4.99 -8.49 5.19
N PHE A 43 -4.59 -8.85 3.97
CA PHE A 43 -3.74 -10.00 3.69
C PHE A 43 -2.37 -9.88 4.36
N LEU A 44 -1.78 -8.68 4.44
CA LEU A 44 -0.45 -8.47 5.03
C LEU A 44 -0.42 -8.50 6.57
N LYS A 45 -1.55 -8.29 7.25
CA LYS A 45 -1.62 -8.22 8.74
C LYS A 45 -0.96 -9.40 9.48
N PRO A 46 -1.09 -10.67 9.05
CA PRO A 46 -0.42 -11.78 9.73
C PRO A 46 1.11 -11.72 9.65
N PHE A 47 1.67 -11.14 8.58
CA PHE A 47 3.11 -10.96 8.43
C PHE A 47 3.63 -9.88 9.39
N ASP A 48 2.91 -8.77 9.54
CA ASP A 48 3.26 -7.73 10.51
C ASP A 48 3.29 -8.31 11.94
N ARG A 49 2.29 -9.13 12.29
CA ARG A 49 2.25 -9.81 13.59
C ARG A 49 3.44 -10.74 13.77
N ALA A 50 3.77 -11.54 12.75
CA ALA A 50 4.92 -12.44 12.79
C ALA A 50 6.24 -11.70 13.00
N ILE A 51 6.42 -10.55 12.33
CA ILE A 51 7.61 -9.70 12.51
C ILE A 51 7.70 -9.21 13.96
N VAL A 52 6.61 -8.65 14.49
CA VAL A 52 6.58 -8.17 15.88
C VAL A 52 6.91 -9.29 16.85
N GLU A 53 6.22 -10.43 16.75
CA GLU A 53 6.38 -11.55 17.67
C GLU A 53 7.80 -12.15 17.64
N LEU A 54 8.39 -12.27 16.44
CA LEU A 54 9.76 -12.76 16.30
C LEU A 54 10.79 -11.71 16.76
N SER A 55 10.48 -10.42 16.67
CA SER A 55 11.39 -9.34 17.10
C SER A 55 11.45 -9.12 18.61
N GLU A 56 10.52 -9.69 19.39
CA GLU A 56 10.53 -9.61 20.86
C GLU A 56 11.76 -10.29 21.49
N GLU A 57 12.36 -11.24 20.79
CA GLU A 57 13.53 -11.99 21.22
C GLU A 57 14.72 -11.63 20.32
N GLU A 58 15.88 -11.32 20.92
CA GLU A 58 17.12 -11.06 20.17
C GLU A 58 17.51 -12.26 19.28
N LYS A 59 17.13 -13.47 19.70
CA LYS A 59 17.28 -14.72 18.95
C LYS A 59 16.02 -15.58 19.10
N PRO A 60 15.08 -15.51 18.15
CA PRO A 60 13.86 -16.31 18.21
C PRO A 60 14.19 -17.81 18.22
N THR A 61 13.57 -18.56 19.13
CA THR A 61 13.76 -20.01 19.18
C THR A 61 12.96 -20.73 18.10
N MET A 62 13.40 -21.92 17.68
CA MET A 62 12.70 -22.74 16.68
C MET A 62 11.25 -23.08 17.08
N HIS A 63 10.98 -23.20 18.38
CA HIS A 63 9.64 -23.45 18.90
C HIS A 63 8.66 -22.31 18.59
N LYS A 64 9.15 -21.08 18.42
CA LYS A 64 8.37 -19.90 18.03
C LYS A 64 8.34 -19.72 16.51
N VAL A 65 9.48 -19.93 15.84
CA VAL A 65 9.61 -19.78 14.39
C VAL A 65 8.77 -20.79 13.60
N ILE A 66 8.77 -22.07 14.00
CA ILE A 66 8.10 -23.13 13.22
C ILE A 66 6.57 -22.92 13.16
N PRO A 67 5.86 -22.67 14.28
CA PRO A 67 4.42 -22.40 14.24
C PRO A 67 4.07 -21.15 13.41
N ILE A 68 4.84 -20.08 13.56
CA ILE A 68 4.63 -18.83 12.80
C ILE A 68 4.80 -19.08 11.31
N ARG A 69 5.86 -19.79 10.90
CA ARG A 69 6.06 -20.18 9.50
C ARG A 69 4.87 -20.97 8.96
N GLN A 70 4.39 -21.98 9.70
CA GLN A 70 3.26 -22.78 9.25
C GLN A 70 1.98 -21.94 9.14
N LEU A 71 1.75 -21.02 10.08
CA LEU A 71 0.62 -20.09 10.03
C LEU A 71 0.65 -19.22 8.78
N LEU A 72 1.82 -18.67 8.43
CA LEU A 72 1.98 -17.85 7.23
C LEU A 72 1.77 -18.67 5.94
N LEU A 73 2.31 -19.89 5.88
CA LEU A 73 2.07 -20.78 4.73
C LEU A 73 0.59 -21.09 4.55
N ASN A 74 -0.11 -21.46 5.62
CA ASN A 74 -1.56 -21.72 5.57
C ASN A 74 -2.37 -20.47 5.17
N HIS A 75 -1.84 -19.28 5.45
CA HIS A 75 -2.47 -18.02 5.06
C HIS A 75 -2.28 -17.71 3.57
N CYS A 76 -1.12 -18.09 3.01
CA CYS A 76 -0.81 -17.99 1.58
C CYS A 76 -1.51 -19.04 0.72
N ASP A 77 -2.07 -20.11 1.30
CA ASP A 77 -2.83 -21.09 0.55
C ASP A 77 -3.99 -20.43 -0.23
N LEU A 78 -4.15 -20.85 -1.48
CA LEU A 78 -5.22 -20.41 -2.36
C LEU A 78 -6.56 -20.91 -1.84
N LYS A 79 -7.49 -19.99 -1.60
CA LYS A 79 -8.85 -20.30 -1.16
C LYS A 79 -9.83 -19.94 -2.26
N TYR A 80 -10.90 -20.72 -2.36
CA TYR A 80 -11.94 -20.49 -3.37
C TYR A 80 -12.59 -19.10 -3.26
N ALA A 81 -12.66 -18.56 -2.04
CA ALA A 81 -13.26 -17.26 -1.75
C ALA A 81 -12.31 -16.07 -1.98
N ASP A 82 -11.05 -16.30 -2.34
CA ASP A 82 -10.11 -15.21 -2.63
C ASP A 82 -10.52 -14.51 -3.95
N SER A 83 -10.31 -13.19 -4.03
CA SER A 83 -10.36 -12.46 -5.30
C SER A 83 -9.29 -12.99 -6.27
N ASP A 84 -9.46 -12.72 -7.56
CA ASP A 84 -8.48 -13.19 -8.56
C ASP A 84 -7.15 -12.46 -8.39
N GLU A 85 -7.19 -11.18 -8.02
CA GLU A 85 -6.02 -10.37 -7.70
C GLU A 85 -5.28 -10.87 -6.46
N LEU A 86 -6.01 -11.30 -5.41
CA LEU A 86 -5.39 -11.89 -4.23
C LEU A 86 -4.78 -13.27 -4.53
N LYS A 87 -5.41 -14.06 -5.40
CA LYS A 87 -4.81 -15.32 -5.88
C LYS A 87 -3.52 -15.07 -6.64
N GLU A 88 -3.49 -14.06 -7.51
CA GLU A 88 -2.26 -13.66 -8.20
C GLU A 88 -1.17 -13.28 -7.19
N LEU A 89 -1.50 -12.45 -6.20
CA LEU A 89 -0.55 -12.06 -5.15
C LEU A 89 0.02 -13.28 -4.41
N LYS A 90 -0.84 -14.23 -4.01
CA LYS A 90 -0.43 -15.48 -3.34
C LYS A 90 0.42 -16.38 -4.22
N PHE A 91 0.25 -16.33 -5.54
CA PHE A 91 1.05 -17.11 -6.48
C PHE A 91 2.52 -16.64 -6.57
N PHE A 92 2.78 -15.37 -6.24
CA PHE A 92 4.12 -14.79 -6.21
C PHE A 92 4.88 -15.02 -4.89
N VAL A 93 4.19 -15.43 -3.82
CA VAL A 93 4.75 -15.66 -2.47
C VAL A 93 5.12 -17.13 -2.28
#